data_AF-A0A3B9RY50-F1
#
_entry.id   AF-A0A3B9RY50-F1
#
_cell.length_a   1.000
_cell.length_b   1.000
_cell.length_c   1.000
_cell.angle_alpha   90.00
_cell.angle_beta   90.00
_cell.angle_gamma   90.00
#
_symmetry.space_group_name_H-M   'P 1'
#
loop_
_entity.id
_entity.type
_entity.pdbx_description
1 polymer ?
#
loop_
_entity_poly.entity_id
_entity_poly.type
_entity_poly.pdbx_seq_one_letter_code
_entity_poly.pdbx_strand_id
1 'polypeptide(L)'
;LNEFENNRQEYLKDNYSFIVRGKTKDIENFRTSISGTKIPKIATPKFKDWGEIALWLGMENFPGSFPFTSGVFPFKREGEDPTRMFAGEGIAERTNRRFHLLAKGQPASRLSTAFDSVTLYGANPNARPDIYGKIGNAGVSICTVDDAKRLYSGFDLLLPNTSVSMTINGPAPVVLAFFMNAAIDQQVEKYLHENGELEKAR
;
A
#
# COMPACT_ATOMS: atom_id res chain seq x y z
N LEU A 1 15.43 20.35 -24.39
CA LEU A 1 14.88 21.72 -24.49
C LEU A 1 13.51 21.74 -25.18
N ASN A 2 13.37 21.23 -26.41
CA ASN A 2 12.03 21.06 -27.01
C ASN A 2 11.10 20.22 -26.12
N GLU A 3 11.64 19.18 -25.48
CA GLU A 3 10.92 18.35 -24.52
C GLU A 3 10.42 19.14 -23.29
N PHE A 4 11.16 20.13 -22.80
CA PHE A 4 10.73 20.97 -21.68
C PHE A 4 9.48 21.75 -22.05
N GLU A 5 9.48 22.42 -23.20
CA GLU A 5 8.33 23.22 -23.60
C GLU A 5 7.12 22.33 -23.92
N ASN A 6 7.32 21.19 -24.58
CA ASN A 6 6.25 20.23 -24.84
C ASN A 6 5.60 19.75 -23.53
N ASN A 7 6.40 19.27 -22.56
CA ASN A 7 5.90 18.82 -21.26
C ASN A 7 5.22 19.96 -20.50
N ARG A 8 5.81 21.15 -20.52
CA ARG A 8 5.23 22.34 -19.91
C ARG A 8 3.86 22.66 -20.48
N GLN A 9 3.68 22.59 -21.80
CA GLN A 9 2.38 22.81 -22.43
C GLN A 9 1.34 21.76 -22.01
N GLU A 10 1.72 20.49 -21.88
CA GLU A 10 0.79 19.45 -21.36
C GLU A 10 0.30 19.75 -19.94
N TYR A 11 1.16 20.27 -19.06
CA TYR A 11 0.77 20.65 -17.69
C TYR A 11 -0.04 21.96 -17.61
N LEU A 12 -0.03 22.78 -18.66
CA LEU A 12 -0.81 24.03 -18.72
C LEU A 12 -2.23 23.82 -19.26
N LYS A 13 -2.49 22.70 -19.96
CA LYS A 13 -3.85 22.30 -20.37
C LYS A 13 -4.71 22.01 -19.16
N ASP A 14 -6.04 22.03 -19.32
CA ASP A 14 -6.96 21.66 -18.22
C ASP A 14 -6.82 20.19 -17.80
N ASN A 15 -6.47 19.30 -18.72
CA ASN A 15 -6.28 17.87 -18.48
C ASN A 15 -4.94 17.38 -19.02
N TYR A 16 -4.38 16.36 -18.35
CA TYR A 16 -3.19 15.63 -18.77
C TYR A 16 -3.52 14.15 -18.95
N SER A 17 -3.11 13.60 -20.09
CA SER A 17 -3.37 12.22 -20.48
C SER A 17 -2.08 11.40 -20.49
N PHE A 18 -2.08 10.23 -19.85
CA PHE A 18 -0.93 9.32 -19.88
C PHE A 18 -1.37 7.86 -19.87
N ILE A 19 -0.48 6.99 -20.34
CA ILE A 19 -0.76 5.56 -20.49
C ILE A 19 -0.22 4.80 -19.27
N VAL A 20 -1.09 4.04 -18.61
CA VAL A 20 -0.72 3.14 -17.52
C VAL A 20 -1.16 1.74 -17.90
N ARG A 21 -0.20 0.82 -18.09
CA ARG A 21 -0.46 -0.60 -18.44
C ARG A 21 -1.42 -0.74 -19.65
N GLY A 22 -1.19 0.05 -20.70
CA GLY A 22 -2.00 0.05 -21.93
C GLY A 22 -3.35 0.76 -21.83
N LYS A 23 -3.68 1.39 -20.70
CA LYS A 23 -4.92 2.17 -20.53
C LYS A 23 -4.58 3.66 -20.44
N THR A 24 -5.26 4.48 -21.23
CA THR A 24 -5.20 5.94 -21.11
C THR A 24 -5.90 6.38 -19.82
N LYS A 25 -5.24 7.26 -19.08
CA LYS A 25 -5.73 7.91 -17.87
C LYS A 25 -5.66 9.41 -18.08
N ASP A 26 -6.81 10.06 -17.90
CA ASP A 26 -6.95 11.51 -17.95
C ASP A 26 -7.09 12.03 -16.53
N ILE A 27 -6.35 13.08 -16.22
CA ILE A 27 -6.35 13.73 -14.91
C ILE A 27 -6.48 15.23 -15.09
N GLU A 28 -7.30 15.88 -14.28
CA GLU A 28 -7.39 17.34 -14.23
C GLU A 28 -6.08 17.93 -13.70
N ASN A 29 -5.50 18.91 -14.40
CA ASN A 29 -4.27 19.58 -13.97
C ASN A 29 -4.48 20.59 -12.86
N PHE A 30 -5.72 21.00 -12.60
CA PHE A 30 -6.04 22.06 -11.66
C PHE A 30 -7.02 21.58 -10.59
N ARG A 31 -6.97 22.23 -9.42
CA ARG A 31 -8.06 22.24 -8.45
C ARG A 31 -8.55 23.68 -8.29
N THR A 32 -9.85 23.88 -8.38
CA THR A 32 -10.45 25.19 -8.12
C THR A 32 -10.62 25.40 -6.61
N SER A 33 -10.07 26.49 -6.09
CA SER A 33 -10.27 26.89 -4.69
C SER A 33 -11.69 27.39 -4.44
N ILE A 34 -12.05 27.58 -3.17
CA ILE A 34 -13.35 28.16 -2.77
C ILE A 34 -13.51 29.59 -3.33
N SER A 35 -12.41 30.32 -3.55
CA SER A 35 -12.41 31.65 -4.16
C SER A 35 -12.50 31.63 -5.70
N GLY A 36 -12.59 30.45 -6.33
CA GLY A 36 -12.63 30.30 -7.79
C GLY A 36 -11.25 30.28 -8.47
N THR A 37 -10.15 30.32 -7.71
CA THR A 37 -8.80 30.32 -8.27
C THR A 37 -8.41 28.90 -8.71
N LYS A 38 -8.02 28.73 -9.98
CA LYS A 38 -7.44 27.46 -10.46
C LYS A 38 -6.01 27.30 -9.92
N ILE A 39 -5.82 26.35 -9.02
CA ILE A 39 -4.51 25.99 -8.44
C ILE A 39 -3.95 24.80 -9.22
N PRO A 40 -2.78 24.92 -9.87
CA PRO A 40 -2.19 23.80 -10.59
C PRO A 40 -1.73 22.70 -9.62
N LYS A 41 -1.98 21.44 -9.96
CA LYS A 41 -1.42 20.27 -9.27
C LYS A 41 0.10 20.26 -9.41
N ILE A 42 0.62 20.60 -10.60
CA ILE A 42 2.05 20.74 -10.90
C ILE A 42 2.31 22.16 -11.43
N ALA A 43 3.07 22.96 -10.68
CA ALA A 43 3.48 24.28 -11.11
C ALA A 43 4.72 24.19 -12.01
N THR A 44 4.61 24.61 -13.27
CA THR A 44 5.72 24.57 -14.23
C THR A 44 6.61 25.81 -14.09
N PRO A 45 7.95 25.68 -14.16
CA PRO A 45 8.83 26.85 -14.20
C PRO A 45 8.60 27.71 -15.46
N LYS A 46 9.00 28.98 -15.37
CA LYS A 46 8.88 29.98 -16.45
C LYS A 46 10.26 30.44 -16.96
N PHE A 47 11.26 29.57 -16.84
CA PHE A 47 12.62 29.84 -17.26
C PHE A 47 12.67 30.17 -18.76
N LYS A 48 13.54 31.11 -19.12
CA LYS A 48 13.85 31.46 -20.50
C LYS A 48 15.28 31.11 -20.89
N ASP A 49 16.17 31.08 -19.90
CA ASP A 49 17.56 30.72 -20.11
C ASP A 49 17.72 29.21 -20.32
N TRP A 50 18.55 28.85 -21.29
CA TRP A 50 18.76 27.46 -21.68
C TRP A 50 19.56 26.70 -20.62
N GLY A 51 20.46 27.39 -19.91
CA GLY A 51 21.22 26.83 -18.78
C GLY A 51 20.31 26.47 -17.61
N GLU A 52 19.42 27.37 -17.22
CA GLU A 52 18.41 27.11 -16.17
C GLU A 52 17.53 25.89 -16.51
N ILE A 53 17.04 25.82 -17.75
CA ILE A 53 16.19 24.70 -18.18
C ILE A 53 16.97 23.38 -18.14
N ALA A 54 18.19 23.35 -18.69
CA ALA A 54 19.01 22.13 -18.72
C ALA A 54 19.36 21.65 -17.30
N LEU A 55 19.74 22.59 -16.43
CA LEU A 55 20.05 22.30 -15.04
C LEU A 55 18.82 21.73 -14.31
N TRP A 56 17.65 22.37 -14.48
CA TRP A 56 16.41 21.92 -13.84
C TRP A 56 15.95 20.54 -14.33
N LEU A 57 16.00 20.29 -15.64
CA LEU A 57 15.70 18.97 -16.21
C LEU A 57 16.65 17.88 -15.70
N GLY A 58 17.91 18.22 -15.46
CA GLY A 58 18.93 17.27 -14.99
C GLY A 58 18.85 16.96 -13.49
N MET A 59 18.35 17.88 -12.67
CA MET A 59 18.35 17.74 -11.20
C MET A 59 16.97 17.46 -10.60
N GLU A 60 15.90 18.07 -11.13
CA GLU A 60 14.59 18.07 -10.49
C GLU A 60 13.51 17.47 -11.39
N ASN A 61 13.43 17.96 -12.63
CA ASN A 61 12.49 17.59 -13.70
C ASN A 61 11.00 17.55 -13.29
N PHE A 62 10.14 17.31 -14.27
CA PHE A 62 8.73 17.03 -14.04
C PHE A 62 8.54 15.67 -13.35
N PRO A 63 7.47 15.50 -12.54
CA PRO A 63 7.21 14.21 -11.91
C PRO A 63 7.00 13.12 -12.96
N GLY A 64 7.48 11.92 -12.68
CA GLY A 64 7.46 10.81 -13.63
C GLY A 64 8.57 10.85 -14.69
N SER A 65 9.48 11.82 -14.62
CA SER A 65 10.65 11.92 -15.51
C SER A 65 11.94 11.88 -14.69
N PHE A 66 12.99 11.26 -15.24
CA PHE A 66 14.32 11.20 -14.61
C PHE A 66 14.83 12.62 -14.25
N PRO A 67 15.43 12.87 -13.08
CA PRO A 67 15.82 11.89 -12.05
C PRO A 67 14.73 11.55 -11.02
N PHE A 68 13.46 11.86 -11.31
CA PHE A 68 12.28 11.56 -10.48
C PHE A 68 12.27 12.27 -9.11
N THR A 69 13.06 13.34 -8.97
CA THR A 69 13.16 14.13 -7.73
C THR A 69 11.80 14.65 -7.28
N SER A 70 10.95 15.06 -8.22
CA SER A 70 9.60 15.55 -7.94
C SER A 70 8.53 14.44 -7.87
N GLY A 71 8.92 13.19 -8.04
CA GLY A 71 8.06 12.01 -7.93
C GLY A 71 8.29 11.00 -9.05
N VAL A 72 8.05 9.71 -8.76
CA VAL A 72 8.18 8.61 -9.74
C VAL A 72 6.98 8.47 -10.69
N PHE A 73 5.90 9.20 -10.42
CA PHE A 73 4.69 9.22 -11.25
C PHE A 73 4.34 10.66 -11.65
N PRO A 74 3.74 10.89 -12.83
CA PRO A 74 3.31 12.23 -13.26
C PRO A 74 2.33 12.90 -12.31
N PHE A 75 1.45 12.11 -11.68
CA PHE A 75 0.47 12.55 -10.69
C PHE A 75 0.35 11.52 -9.56
N LYS A 76 -0.12 11.99 -8.40
CA LYS A 76 -0.56 11.12 -7.31
C LYS A 76 -1.81 10.34 -7.73
N ARG A 77 -2.02 9.14 -7.17
CA ARG A 77 -3.27 8.39 -7.39
C ARG A 77 -4.45 9.17 -6.83
N GLU A 78 -5.54 9.18 -7.58
CA GLU A 78 -6.84 9.63 -7.11
C GLU A 78 -7.58 8.46 -6.47
N GLY A 79 -8.27 8.69 -5.35
CA GLY A 79 -9.06 7.67 -4.65
C GLY A 79 -8.27 6.64 -3.84
N GLU A 80 -6.93 6.69 -3.83
CA GLU A 80 -6.10 5.85 -2.96
C GLU A 80 -5.12 6.73 -2.19
N ASP A 81 -5.49 7.10 -0.97
CA ASP A 81 -4.62 7.83 -0.07
C ASP A 81 -3.38 6.97 0.26
N PRO A 82 -2.15 7.53 0.27
CA PRO A 82 -0.94 6.78 0.61
C PRO A 82 -0.96 6.23 2.04
N THR A 83 -1.84 6.75 2.91
CA THR A 83 -1.98 6.35 4.30
C THR A 83 -2.02 4.84 4.45
N ARG A 84 -1.17 4.33 5.34
CA ARG A 84 -1.10 2.94 5.72
C ARG A 84 -0.89 2.89 7.23
N MET A 85 -1.91 2.51 7.98
CA MET A 85 -1.88 2.57 9.44
C MET A 85 -1.26 1.29 10.02
N PHE A 86 -0.28 1.49 10.91
CA PHE A 86 0.43 0.42 11.59
C PHE A 86 -0.40 -0.12 12.76
N ALA A 87 -0.56 -1.45 12.83
CA ALA A 87 -1.32 -2.10 13.89
C ALA A 87 -0.75 -3.48 14.23
N GLY A 88 -0.80 -3.81 15.51
CA GLY A 88 -0.40 -5.10 16.06
C GLY A 88 -0.43 -5.04 17.57
N GLU A 89 -1.31 -5.83 18.19
CA GLU A 89 -1.42 -5.94 19.64
C GLU A 89 -2.15 -7.24 20.00
N GLY A 90 -1.59 -7.99 20.95
CA GLY A 90 -2.20 -9.20 21.48
C GLY A 90 -2.22 -10.34 20.46
N ILE A 91 -3.35 -11.07 20.42
CA ILE A 91 -3.58 -12.18 19.51
C ILE A 91 -4.11 -11.71 18.14
N ALA A 92 -4.06 -12.60 17.16
CA ALA A 92 -4.47 -12.36 15.78
C ALA A 92 -5.83 -11.65 15.66
N GLU A 93 -6.84 -12.09 16.39
CA GLU A 93 -8.22 -11.57 16.34
C GLU A 93 -8.32 -10.14 16.88
N ARG A 94 -7.52 -9.78 17.88
CA ARG A 94 -7.50 -8.41 18.40
C ARG A 94 -6.94 -7.45 17.35
N THR A 95 -5.86 -7.84 16.69
CA THR A 95 -5.27 -7.06 15.61
C THR A 95 -6.16 -7.04 14.37
N ASN A 96 -6.84 -8.14 14.05
CA ASN A 96 -7.84 -8.21 12.98
C ASN A 96 -8.98 -7.20 13.22
N ARG A 97 -9.55 -7.15 14.43
CA ARG A 97 -10.56 -6.13 14.79
C ARG A 97 -10.03 -4.70 14.59
N ARG A 98 -8.76 -4.46 14.92
CA ARG A 98 -8.12 -3.16 14.67
C ARG A 98 -8.00 -2.89 13.18
N PHE A 99 -7.59 -3.86 12.35
CA PHE A 99 -7.54 -3.68 10.90
C PHE A 99 -8.91 -3.32 10.32
N HIS A 100 -9.99 -4.00 10.73
CA HIS A 100 -11.35 -3.67 10.27
C HIS A 100 -11.76 -2.26 10.67
N LEU A 101 -11.42 -1.83 11.89
CA LEU A 101 -11.66 -0.45 12.32
C LEU A 101 -10.91 0.56 11.45
N LEU A 102 -9.63 0.29 11.16
CA LEU A 102 -8.76 1.19 10.40
C LEU A 102 -9.12 1.26 8.91
N ALA A 103 -9.60 0.15 8.34
CA ALA A 103 -10.03 0.08 6.95
C ALA A 103 -11.46 0.59 6.72
N LYS A 104 -12.27 0.75 7.78
CA LYS A 104 -13.68 1.15 7.68
C LYS A 104 -13.83 2.48 6.94
N GLY A 105 -14.63 2.46 5.86
CA GLY A 105 -14.93 3.64 5.05
C GLY A 105 -13.81 4.07 4.10
N GLN A 106 -12.70 3.31 4.02
CA GLN A 106 -11.65 3.57 3.05
C GLN A 106 -11.91 2.82 1.73
N PRO A 107 -11.64 3.44 0.57
CA PRO A 107 -11.82 2.81 -0.75
C PRO A 107 -10.80 1.69 -1.03
N ALA A 108 -9.69 1.65 -0.29
CA ALA A 108 -8.64 0.64 -0.41
C ALA A 108 -8.22 0.14 0.98
N SER A 109 -8.02 -1.17 1.13
CA SER A 109 -7.56 -1.79 2.37
C SER A 109 -6.03 -1.86 2.39
N ARG A 110 -5.39 -0.90 3.05
CA ARG A 110 -3.91 -0.81 3.14
C ARG A 110 -3.45 -1.13 4.56
N LEU A 111 -3.24 -2.41 4.84
CA LEU A 111 -2.89 -2.89 6.19
C LEU A 111 -1.38 -2.83 6.43
N SER A 112 -0.95 -2.56 7.67
CA SER A 112 0.46 -2.68 8.07
C SER A 112 0.58 -3.37 9.42
N THR A 113 1.22 -4.53 9.43
CA THR A 113 1.27 -5.45 10.57
C THR A 113 2.56 -5.27 11.38
N ALA A 114 2.39 -5.07 12.69
CA ALA A 114 3.46 -5.08 13.68
C ALA A 114 3.45 -6.41 14.45
N PHE A 115 4.57 -7.13 14.53
CA PHE A 115 4.66 -8.40 15.26
C PHE A 115 5.28 -8.24 16.65
N ASP A 116 4.89 -9.10 17.59
CA ASP A 116 5.48 -9.11 18.93
C ASP A 116 6.94 -9.57 18.91
N SER A 117 7.68 -9.31 19.99
CA SER A 117 9.09 -9.69 20.04
C SER A 117 9.34 -11.20 19.93
N VAL A 118 8.38 -12.04 20.32
CA VAL A 118 8.51 -13.51 20.23
C VAL A 118 8.51 -13.94 18.76
N THR A 119 7.54 -13.44 17.98
CA THR A 119 7.43 -13.64 16.53
C THR A 119 8.61 -13.01 15.79
N LEU A 120 9.04 -11.79 16.16
CA LEU A 120 10.16 -11.09 15.51
C LEU A 120 11.47 -11.89 15.56
N TYR A 121 11.66 -12.73 16.59
CA TYR A 121 12.82 -13.59 16.77
C TYR A 121 12.58 -15.05 16.37
N GLY A 122 11.44 -15.37 15.74
CA GLY A 122 11.14 -16.71 15.22
C GLY A 122 10.94 -17.76 16.31
N ALA A 123 10.54 -17.34 17.51
CA ALA A 123 10.25 -18.24 18.62
C ALA A 123 8.75 -18.53 18.70
N ASN A 124 8.39 -19.65 19.32
CA ASN A 124 7.01 -19.95 19.66
C ASN A 124 6.66 -19.38 21.05
N PRO A 125 5.41 -18.94 21.26
CA PRO A 125 4.87 -18.66 22.58
C PRO A 125 5.13 -19.81 23.57
N ASN A 126 5.52 -19.48 24.80
CA ASN A 126 5.86 -20.48 25.81
C ASN A 126 5.52 -19.96 27.22
N ALA A 127 5.22 -20.87 28.15
CA ALA A 127 4.96 -20.56 29.55
C ALA A 127 6.22 -20.10 30.32
N ARG A 128 7.42 -20.33 29.77
CA ARG A 128 8.68 -19.85 30.35
C ARG A 128 8.62 -18.33 30.56
N PRO A 129 8.90 -17.80 31.76
CA PRO A 129 8.64 -16.40 32.09
C PRO A 129 9.32 -15.35 31.19
N ASP A 130 10.49 -15.66 30.65
CA ASP A 130 11.25 -14.80 29.73
C ASP A 130 10.57 -14.62 28.35
N ILE A 131 9.71 -15.57 27.96
CA ILE A 131 8.90 -15.54 26.74
C ILE A 131 7.48 -15.06 27.09
N TYR A 132 6.86 -15.64 28.12
CA TYR A 132 5.44 -15.44 28.44
C TYR A 132 5.06 -13.96 28.58
N GLY A 133 5.87 -13.18 29.30
CA GLY A 133 5.63 -11.75 29.52
C GLY A 133 5.77 -10.87 28.27
N LYS A 134 6.19 -11.43 27.12
CA LYS A 134 6.41 -10.70 25.88
C LYS A 134 5.40 -11.02 24.78
N ILE A 135 4.62 -12.09 24.96
CA ILE A 135 3.64 -12.58 23.97
C ILE A 135 2.57 -11.50 23.76
N GLY A 136 2.38 -11.08 22.51
CA GLY A 136 1.37 -10.08 22.13
C GLY A 136 1.65 -8.66 22.61
N ASN A 137 2.81 -8.40 23.21
CA ASN A 137 3.23 -7.07 23.62
C ASN A 137 4.03 -6.40 22.49
N ALA A 138 3.75 -5.11 22.26
CA ALA A 138 4.34 -4.30 21.18
C ALA A 138 4.11 -4.83 19.76
N GLY A 139 3.18 -5.77 19.58
CA GLY A 139 2.82 -6.34 18.29
C GLY A 139 1.88 -7.53 18.43
N VAL A 140 1.44 -8.08 17.30
CA VAL A 140 0.63 -9.30 17.26
C VAL A 140 1.50 -10.54 17.39
N SER A 141 1.04 -11.53 18.16
CA SER A 141 1.69 -12.83 18.26
C SER A 141 1.21 -13.78 17.16
N ILE A 142 2.11 -14.21 16.28
CA ILE A 142 1.82 -15.10 15.15
C ILE A 142 2.88 -16.20 15.12
N CYS A 143 2.51 -17.44 15.43
CA CYS A 143 3.43 -18.58 15.39
C CYS A 143 2.97 -19.71 14.46
N THR A 144 1.75 -19.64 13.93
CA THR A 144 1.20 -20.64 13.01
C THR A 144 0.57 -19.99 11.77
N VAL A 145 0.35 -20.79 10.73
CA VAL A 145 -0.43 -20.38 9.56
C VAL A 145 -1.88 -20.04 9.94
N ASP A 146 -2.47 -20.73 10.92
CA ASP A 146 -3.84 -20.45 11.35
C ASP A 146 -3.97 -19.09 12.04
N ASP A 147 -2.93 -18.64 12.75
CA ASP A 147 -2.91 -17.29 13.30
C ASP A 147 -2.87 -16.23 12.20
N ALA A 148 -2.12 -16.48 11.12
CA ALA A 148 -2.12 -15.60 9.95
C ALA A 148 -3.50 -15.57 9.25
N LYS A 149 -4.18 -16.72 9.16
CA LYS A 149 -5.57 -16.78 8.65
C LYS A 149 -6.52 -15.95 9.51
N ARG A 150 -6.45 -16.10 10.84
CA ARG A 150 -7.26 -15.30 11.78
C ARG A 150 -6.94 -13.81 11.69
N LEU A 151 -5.67 -13.45 11.53
CA LEU A 151 -5.20 -12.07 11.46
C LEU A 151 -5.81 -11.31 10.27
N TYR A 152 -5.93 -11.96 9.11
CA TYR A 152 -6.42 -11.36 7.88
C TYR A 152 -7.85 -11.79 7.50
N SER A 153 -8.56 -12.48 8.40
CA SER A 153 -9.94 -12.90 8.17
C SER A 153 -10.86 -11.71 7.88
N GLY A 154 -11.74 -11.87 6.88
CA GLY A 154 -12.63 -10.82 6.38
C GLY A 154 -11.99 -9.81 5.42
N PHE A 155 -10.69 -9.93 5.13
CA PHE A 155 -10.05 -9.20 4.03
C PHE A 155 -9.76 -10.17 2.88
N ASP A 156 -10.30 -9.89 1.69
CA ASP A 156 -9.91 -10.61 0.47
C ASP A 156 -8.52 -10.11 0.03
N LEU A 157 -7.53 -10.98 0.21
CA LEU A 157 -6.11 -10.70 -0.02
C LEU A 157 -5.73 -10.61 -1.51
N LEU A 158 -6.62 -11.01 -2.42
CA LEU A 158 -6.40 -10.96 -3.87
C LEU A 158 -7.14 -9.80 -4.55
N LEU A 159 -7.91 -9.00 -3.80
CA LEU A 159 -8.52 -7.80 -4.35
C LEU A 159 -7.45 -6.80 -4.81
N PRO A 160 -7.59 -6.19 -6.01
CA PRO A 160 -6.63 -5.22 -6.54
C PRO A 160 -6.42 -3.97 -5.65
N ASN A 161 -7.39 -3.66 -4.77
CA ASN A 161 -7.34 -2.55 -3.82
C ASN A 161 -7.05 -2.98 -2.37
N THR A 162 -6.67 -4.24 -2.14
CA THR A 162 -6.16 -4.72 -0.86
C THR A 162 -4.66 -4.91 -0.93
N SER A 163 -3.94 -4.40 0.07
CA SER A 163 -2.49 -4.64 0.19
C SER A 163 -2.08 -4.73 1.65
N VAL A 164 -1.25 -5.72 1.95
CA VAL A 164 -0.75 -5.97 3.31
C VAL A 164 0.76 -5.73 3.34
N SER A 165 1.20 -4.92 4.30
CA SER A 165 2.62 -4.75 4.65
C SER A 165 2.87 -5.45 5.98
N MET A 166 4.00 -6.14 6.10
CA MET A 166 4.38 -6.90 7.29
C MET A 166 5.80 -6.52 7.68
N THR A 167 6.00 -5.93 8.86
CA THR A 167 7.33 -5.49 9.32
C THR A 167 8.03 -6.62 10.05
N ILE A 168 8.78 -7.44 9.31
CA ILE A 168 9.48 -8.63 9.82
C ILE A 168 10.87 -8.75 9.16
N ASN A 169 11.86 -9.24 9.91
CA ASN A 169 13.25 -9.38 9.45
C ASN A 169 13.70 -10.85 9.48
N GLY A 170 14.23 -11.34 10.60
CA GLY A 170 14.84 -12.68 10.72
C GLY A 170 13.97 -13.83 10.18
N PRO A 171 12.75 -14.03 10.72
CA PRO A 171 11.86 -15.10 10.27
C PRO A 171 10.95 -14.66 9.11
N ALA A 172 11.32 -13.62 8.34
CA ALA A 172 10.52 -13.13 7.22
C ALA A 172 10.12 -14.21 6.21
N PRO A 173 10.99 -15.17 5.80
CA PRO A 173 10.59 -16.23 4.87
C PRO A 173 9.45 -17.12 5.40
N VAL A 174 9.44 -17.39 6.72
CA VAL A 174 8.41 -18.23 7.36
C VAL A 174 7.09 -17.47 7.45
N VAL A 175 7.13 -16.21 7.91
CA VAL A 175 5.93 -15.36 7.99
C VAL A 175 5.36 -15.07 6.60
N LEU A 176 6.20 -14.91 5.58
CA LEU A 176 5.79 -14.81 4.19
C LEU A 176 5.09 -16.10 3.72
N ALA A 177 5.62 -17.27 4.06
CA ALA A 177 4.97 -18.54 3.76
C ALA A 177 3.59 -18.65 4.43
N PHE A 178 3.45 -18.22 5.68
CA PHE A 178 2.14 -18.17 6.35
C PHE A 178 1.17 -17.23 5.61
N PHE A 179 1.62 -16.05 5.20
CA PHE A 179 0.79 -15.10 4.44
C PHE A 179 0.34 -15.66 3.09
N MET A 180 1.26 -16.25 2.31
CA MET A 180 0.93 -16.84 1.02
C MET A 180 -0.05 -18.00 1.15
N ASN A 181 0.14 -18.89 2.13
CA ASN A 181 -0.80 -19.98 2.39
C ASN A 181 -2.16 -19.45 2.85
N ALA A 182 -2.21 -18.43 3.71
CA ALA A 182 -3.48 -17.80 4.09
C ALA A 182 -4.22 -17.20 2.88
N ALA A 183 -3.51 -16.57 1.94
CA ALA A 183 -4.12 -16.03 0.72
C ALA A 183 -4.61 -17.13 -0.25
N ILE A 184 -3.86 -18.22 -0.39
CA ILE A 184 -4.26 -19.38 -1.19
C ILE A 184 -5.49 -20.05 -0.57
N ASP A 185 -5.44 -20.36 0.73
CA ASP A 185 -6.52 -21.04 1.44
C ASP A 185 -7.82 -20.23 1.42
N GLN A 186 -7.75 -18.88 1.48
CA GLN A 186 -8.94 -18.03 1.28
C GLN A 186 -9.66 -18.31 -0.05
N GLN A 187 -8.93 -18.51 -1.15
CA GLN A 187 -9.55 -18.78 -2.45
C GLN A 187 -10.02 -20.21 -2.60
N VAL A 188 -9.28 -21.17 -2.03
CA VAL A 188 -9.70 -22.57 -1.99
C VAL A 188 -11.00 -22.70 -1.19
N GLU A 189 -11.07 -22.10 -0.01
CA GLU A 189 -12.28 -22.09 0.82
C GLU A 189 -13.45 -21.42 0.10
N LYS A 190 -13.22 -20.28 -0.56
CA LYS A 190 -14.23 -19.59 -1.39
C LYS A 190 -14.75 -20.49 -2.51
N TYR A 191 -13.85 -21.15 -3.26
CA TYR A 191 -14.22 -22.07 -4.33
C TYR A 191 -15.03 -23.26 -3.80
N LEU A 192 -14.58 -23.88 -2.71
CA LEU A 192 -15.27 -25.04 -2.12
C LEU A 192 -16.66 -24.66 -1.61
N HIS A 193 -16.80 -23.46 -1.02
CA HIS A 193 -18.10 -22.93 -0.62
C HIS A 193 -19.02 -22.69 -1.82
N GLU A 194 -18.54 -22.04 -2.87
CA GLU A 194 -19.32 -21.73 -4.08
C GLU A 194 -19.78 -23.00 -4.82
N ASN A 195 -19.02 -24.10 -4.74
CA ASN A 195 -19.35 -25.39 -5.36
C ASN A 195 -20.03 -26.39 -4.43
N GLY A 196 -20.28 -26.05 -3.16
CA GLY A 196 -20.89 -26.96 -2.18
C GLY A 196 -20.02 -28.16 -1.80
N GLU A 197 -18.70 -28.03 -1.93
CA GLU A 197 -17.73 -29.10 -1.68
C GLU A 197 -17.04 -29.00 -0.30
N LEU A 198 -17.31 -27.93 0.46
CA LEU A 198 -16.63 -27.66 1.73
C LEU A 198 -16.76 -28.80 2.75
N GLU A 199 -17.95 -29.36 2.93
CA GLU A 199 -18.18 -30.46 3.89
C GLU A 199 -17.45 -31.76 3.49
N LYS A 200 -17.02 -31.90 2.23
CA LYS A 200 -16.21 -33.04 1.78
C LYS A 200 -14.72 -32.84 2.05
N ALA A 201 -14.29 -31.60 2.28
CA ALA A 201 -12.89 -31.21 2.48
C ALA A 201 -12.52 -31.01 3.96
N ARG A 202 -13.52 -31.01 4.86
CA ARG A 202 -13.34 -31.05 6.32
C ARG A 202 -12.95 -32.45 6.80
#